data_AF-A0A167E331-F1
#
_entry.id   AF-A0A167E331-F1
#
_cell.length_a   1.000
_cell.length_b   1.000
_cell.length_c   1.000
_cell.angle_alpha   90.00
_cell.angle_beta   90.00
_cell.angle_gamma   90.00
#
_symmetry.space_group_name_H-M   'P 1'
#
loop_
_entity.id
_entity.type
_entity.pdbx_description
1 polymer ?
#
loop_
_entity_poly.entity_id
_entity_poly.type
_entity_poly.pdbx_seq_one_letter_code
_entity_poly.pdbx_strand_id
1 'polypeptide(L)'
;MDETGILEGKGSNGLVLGSSEVKAIQRKQPGSRAWVSMIECISADGRALPPLVIYKGKPYTSWAFTATENGWTTDKTAVTWLEEVFIPQTAPSQSSEARLLILDGHSSHTTTDFMWLCYINNIYLLFLPPHTSHVLQPLD
;
A
#
# COMPACT_ATOMS: atom_id res chain seq x y z
N MET A 1 -1.23 -7.45 4.64
CA MET A 1 -0.69 -6.16 4.22
C MET A 1 -0.34 -6.30 2.76
N ASP A 2 -0.59 -5.25 1.99
CA ASP A 2 -0.53 -5.26 0.53
C ASP A 2 -0.18 -3.85 -0.01
N GLU A 3 0.22 -3.76 -1.28
CA GLU A 3 0.59 -2.52 -1.96
C GLU A 3 -0.19 -2.30 -3.26
N THR A 4 -1.24 -1.50 -3.19
CA THR A 4 -2.04 -1.14 -4.37
C THR A 4 -1.49 0.09 -5.09
N GLY A 5 -1.67 0.13 -6.41
CA GLY A 5 -1.17 1.20 -7.29
C GLY A 5 -2.28 1.89 -8.06
N ILE A 6 -2.49 3.19 -7.79
CA ILE A 6 -3.50 4.00 -8.47
C ILE A 6 -2.84 4.92 -9.50
N LEU A 7 -3.26 4.78 -10.76
CA LEU A 7 -2.83 5.66 -11.87
C LEU A 7 -3.67 6.95 -11.87
N GLU A 8 -3.00 8.12 -11.85
CA GLU A 8 -3.68 9.42 -11.91
C GLU A 8 -4.60 9.54 -13.13
N GLY A 9 -5.82 10.06 -12.92
CA GLY A 9 -6.79 10.29 -14.01
C GLY A 9 -7.43 9.02 -14.60
N LYS A 10 -7.07 7.82 -14.13
CA LYS A 10 -7.63 6.52 -14.58
C LYS A 10 -9.03 6.26 -13.98
N GLY A 11 -10.00 7.13 -14.28
CA GLY A 11 -11.40 6.87 -13.96
C GLY A 11 -11.96 5.64 -14.70
N SER A 12 -12.99 5.01 -14.14
CA SER A 12 -13.81 4.00 -14.83
C SER A 12 -14.57 4.61 -16.03
N ASN A 13 -15.25 3.77 -16.81
CA ASN A 13 -16.17 4.25 -17.84
C ASN A 13 -17.51 4.62 -17.19
N GLY A 14 -17.88 5.90 -17.25
CA GLY A 14 -19.21 6.37 -16.84
C GLY A 14 -20.25 6.29 -17.96
N LEU A 15 -21.53 6.39 -17.60
CA LEU A 15 -22.60 6.65 -18.54
C LEU A 15 -22.44 8.07 -19.11
N VAL A 16 -22.51 8.23 -20.43
CA VAL A 16 -22.37 9.52 -21.11
C VAL A 16 -23.59 9.76 -22.00
N LEU A 17 -24.26 10.90 -21.81
CA LEU A 17 -25.29 11.40 -22.73
C LEU A 17 -24.63 12.25 -23.82
N GLY A 18 -25.04 12.06 -25.07
CA GLY A 18 -24.51 12.79 -26.24
C GLY A 18 -25.53 12.84 -27.38
N SER A 19 -25.23 13.61 -28.43
CA SER A 19 -26.09 13.67 -29.63
C SER A 19 -26.16 12.30 -30.32
N SER A 20 -27.36 11.94 -30.79
CA SER A 20 -27.60 10.74 -31.61
C SER A 20 -26.84 10.74 -32.95
N GLU A 21 -26.36 11.91 -33.38
CA GLU A 21 -25.53 12.07 -34.58
C GLU A 21 -24.07 11.62 -34.35
N VAL A 22 -23.62 11.56 -33.09
CA VAL A 22 -22.22 11.31 -32.72
C VAL A 22 -22.02 9.84 -32.31
N LYS A 23 -21.56 9.02 -33.25
CA LYS A 23 -21.39 7.56 -33.05
C LYS A 23 -20.30 7.17 -32.04
N ALA A 24 -19.37 8.06 -31.70
CA ALA A 24 -18.33 7.81 -30.71
C ALA A 24 -17.81 9.13 -30.10
N ILE A 25 -17.59 9.15 -28.79
CA ILE A 25 -17.03 10.31 -28.06
C ILE A 25 -15.58 9.99 -27.67
N GLN A 26 -14.66 10.89 -28.01
CA GLN A 26 -13.24 10.74 -27.66
C GLN A 26 -13.00 11.04 -26.18
N ARG A 27 -12.61 10.02 -25.41
CA ARG A 27 -12.31 10.18 -23.98
C ARG A 27 -10.93 10.81 -23.78
N LYS A 28 -10.90 12.11 -23.46
CA LYS A 28 -9.67 12.82 -23.09
C LYS A 28 -9.17 12.35 -21.72
N GLN A 29 -8.22 11.41 -21.69
CA GLN A 29 -7.46 11.10 -20.48
C GLN A 29 -6.44 12.23 -20.21
N PRO A 30 -6.15 12.57 -18.95
CA PRO A 30 -4.95 13.35 -18.62
C PRO A 30 -3.71 12.60 -19.11
N GLY A 31 -2.75 13.32 -19.72
CA GLY A 31 -1.51 12.71 -20.19
C GLY A 31 -0.54 12.27 -19.08
N SER A 32 -0.91 12.46 -17.82
CA SER A 32 -0.13 11.97 -16.67
C SER A 32 -0.04 10.45 -16.72
N ARG A 33 1.17 9.94 -16.51
CA ARG A 33 1.43 8.52 -16.22
C ARG A 33 2.00 8.36 -14.80
N ALA A 34 1.73 9.32 -13.91
CA ALA A 34 2.13 9.22 -12.53
C ALA A 34 1.24 8.21 -11.80
N TRP A 35 1.89 7.37 -11.02
CA TRP A 35 1.26 6.42 -10.11
C TRP A 35 1.39 6.95 -8.69
N VAL A 36 0.41 6.61 -7.87
CA VAL A 36 0.42 6.76 -6.42
C VAL A 36 0.30 5.34 -5.86
N SER A 37 1.34 4.89 -5.16
CA SER A 37 1.30 3.60 -4.44
C SER A 37 0.76 3.80 -3.02
N MET A 38 0.05 2.82 -2.49
CA MET A 38 -0.56 2.84 -1.16
C MET A 38 -0.23 1.54 -0.44
N ILE A 39 0.38 1.61 0.75
CA ILE A 39 0.62 0.46 1.61
C ILE A 39 -0.54 0.34 2.58
N GLU A 40 -1.30 -0.76 2.48
CA GLU A 40 -2.54 -0.98 3.23
C GLU A 40 -2.43 -2.19 4.16
N CYS A 41 -3.10 -2.13 5.32
CA CYS A 41 -3.07 -3.20 6.30
C CYS A 41 -4.36 -3.29 7.12
N ILE A 42 -4.91 -4.50 7.21
CA ILE A 42 -6.05 -4.88 8.04
C ILE A 42 -5.65 -5.97 9.03
N SER A 43 -6.43 -6.14 10.10
CA SER A 43 -6.28 -7.22 11.07
C SER A 43 -7.57 -8.00 11.28
N ALA A 44 -7.46 -9.24 11.77
CA ALA A 44 -8.58 -10.17 11.92
C ALA A 44 -9.64 -9.75 12.98
N ASP A 45 -9.36 -8.70 13.75
CA ASP A 45 -10.30 -8.01 14.64
C ASP A 45 -11.17 -6.96 13.92
N GLY A 46 -11.00 -6.80 12.61
CA GLY A 46 -11.77 -5.86 11.78
C GLY A 46 -11.20 -4.44 11.73
N ARG A 47 -10.04 -4.16 12.32
CA ARG A 47 -9.37 -2.86 12.18
C ARG A 47 -8.67 -2.75 10.82
N ALA A 48 -8.70 -1.55 10.26
CA ALA A 48 -7.81 -1.10 9.19
C ALA A 48 -6.85 -0.04 9.75
N LEU A 49 -5.57 -0.14 9.40
CA LEU A 49 -4.59 0.90 9.71
C LEU A 49 -4.66 2.02 8.65
N PRO A 50 -4.40 3.29 9.00
CA PRO A 50 -4.22 4.36 8.03
C PRO A 50 -3.13 3.98 7.01
N PRO A 51 -3.39 4.06 5.70
CA PRO A 51 -2.42 3.64 4.69
C PRO A 51 -1.25 4.62 4.62
N LEU A 52 -0.02 4.12 4.42
CA LEU A 52 1.08 4.97 4.00
C LEU A 52 0.99 5.15 2.49
N VAL A 53 0.79 6.39 2.05
CA VAL A 53 0.64 6.69 0.61
C VAL A 53 1.89 7.36 0.07
N ILE A 54 2.30 6.92 -1.12
CA ILE A 54 3.59 7.21 -1.74
C ILE A 54 3.34 8.03 -3.02
N TYR A 55 3.67 9.31 -2.97
CA TYR A 55 3.57 10.20 -4.14
C TYR A 55 4.86 10.27 -4.93
N LYS A 56 4.73 10.43 -6.24
CA LYS A 56 5.82 10.94 -7.07
C LYS A 56 6.00 12.45 -6.82
N GLY A 57 6.93 12.85 -5.96
CA GLY A 57 7.17 14.27 -5.69
C GLY A 57 7.93 14.58 -4.40
N LYS A 58 7.42 15.56 -3.64
CA LYS A 58 7.90 15.95 -2.30
C LYS A 58 6.79 15.70 -1.27
N PRO A 59 7.11 15.31 -0.02
CA PRO A 59 6.11 15.01 0.99
C PRO A 59 5.29 16.25 1.39
N TYR A 60 4.03 16.04 1.78
CA TYR A 60 3.10 17.08 2.23
C TYR A 60 2.73 16.86 3.70
N THR A 61 2.86 17.88 4.53
CA THR A 61 3.14 17.72 5.97
C THR A 61 1.95 17.51 6.89
N SER A 62 0.70 17.47 6.40
CA SER A 62 -0.48 17.38 7.28
C SER A 62 -0.94 15.94 7.59
N TRP A 63 -0.24 14.91 7.09
CA TRP A 63 -0.61 13.49 7.26
C TRP A 63 0.51 12.54 6.79
N ALA A 64 0.30 11.23 6.97
CA ALA A 64 1.22 10.16 6.56
C ALA A 64 1.21 9.90 5.03
N PHE A 65 1.59 10.90 4.24
CA PHE A 65 1.91 10.73 2.80
C PHE A 65 3.42 10.92 2.59
N THR A 66 4.15 9.83 2.31
CA THR A 66 5.57 9.86 1.91
C THR A 66 5.72 10.14 0.41
N ALA A 67 6.94 10.37 -0.06
CA ALA A 67 7.21 10.59 -1.48
C ALA A 67 8.52 9.96 -1.94
N THR A 68 8.50 9.39 -3.14
CA THR A 68 9.66 8.81 -3.84
C THR A 68 9.79 9.45 -5.23
N GLU A 69 10.99 9.46 -5.82
CA GLU A 69 11.19 10.08 -7.15
C GLU A 69 10.45 9.34 -8.28
N ASN A 70 10.13 8.07 -8.05
CA ASN A 70 9.48 7.18 -9.01
C ASN A 70 7.97 6.97 -8.73
N GLY A 71 7.50 7.20 -7.51
CA GLY A 71 6.10 7.00 -7.07
C GLY A 71 5.78 5.58 -6.58
N TRP A 72 6.79 4.70 -6.45
CA TRP A 72 6.64 3.30 -6.05
C TRP A 72 7.13 3.04 -4.63
N THR A 73 6.70 1.91 -4.06
CA THR A 73 7.30 1.32 -2.85
C THR A 73 8.79 1.01 -3.08
N THR A 74 9.57 1.21 -2.03
CA THR A 74 10.99 0.89 -1.92
C THR A 74 11.25 0.28 -0.55
N ASP A 75 12.37 -0.42 -0.39
CA ASP A 75 12.91 -0.92 0.88
C ASP A 75 12.77 0.11 2.01
N LYS A 76 13.15 1.37 1.74
CA LYS A 76 13.06 2.48 2.70
C LYS A 76 11.62 2.82 3.08
N THR A 77 10.68 2.85 2.13
CA THR A 77 9.27 3.18 2.45
C THR A 77 8.56 2.03 3.17
N ALA A 78 8.95 0.77 2.93
CA ALA A 78 8.46 -0.37 3.71
C ALA A 78 8.94 -0.28 5.18
N VAL A 79 10.21 0.09 5.40
CA VAL A 79 10.75 0.40 6.74
C VAL A 79 10.02 1.59 7.37
N THR A 80 9.85 2.71 6.66
CA THR A 80 9.10 3.87 7.19
C THR A 80 7.64 3.54 7.53
N TRP A 81 6.96 2.70 6.75
CA TRP A 81 5.61 2.22 7.11
C TRP A 81 5.63 1.37 8.39
N LEU A 82 6.62 0.48 8.54
CA LEU A 82 6.76 -0.36 9.71
C LEU A 82 6.98 0.48 10.97
N GLU A 83 7.84 1.50 10.90
CA GLU A 83 8.20 2.40 12.02
C GLU A 83 7.09 3.41 12.37
N GLU A 84 6.53 4.13 11.38
CA GLU A 84 5.60 5.24 11.61
C GLU A 84 4.12 4.79 11.71
N VAL A 85 3.76 3.66 11.09
CA VAL A 85 2.36 3.20 10.99
C VAL A 85 2.14 1.90 11.75
N PHE A 86 2.84 0.83 11.41
CA PHE A 86 2.52 -0.51 11.92
C PHE A 86 2.90 -0.69 13.39
N ILE A 87 4.16 -0.44 13.77
CA ILE A 87 4.64 -0.64 15.15
C ILE A 87 3.83 0.18 16.17
N PRO A 88 3.53 1.48 15.96
CA PRO A 88 2.78 2.29 16.92
C PRO A 88 1.31 1.89 17.04
N GLN A 89 0.63 1.58 15.92
CA GLN A 89 -0.82 1.33 15.90
C GLN A 89 -1.21 -0.12 16.16
N THR A 90 -0.23 -1.03 16.18
CA THR A 90 -0.39 -2.41 16.64
C THR A 90 0.24 -2.66 18.01
N ALA A 91 0.73 -1.63 18.70
CA ALA A 91 1.39 -1.77 20.00
C ALA A 91 0.53 -2.62 20.97
N PRO A 92 1.06 -3.74 21.49
CA PRO A 92 0.28 -4.67 22.30
C PRO A 92 -0.04 -4.10 23.70
N SER A 93 -1.02 -4.71 24.37
CA SER A 93 -1.35 -4.36 25.76
C SER A 93 -0.31 -4.86 26.75
N GLN A 94 0.39 -5.96 26.40
CA GLN A 94 1.51 -6.51 27.17
C GLN A 94 2.73 -6.67 26.25
N SER A 95 3.92 -6.28 26.71
CA SER A 95 5.15 -6.32 25.90
C SER A 95 5.59 -7.74 25.47
N SER A 96 5.01 -8.78 26.06
CA SER A 96 5.21 -10.19 25.69
C SER A 96 4.25 -10.69 24.61
N GLU A 97 3.18 -9.96 24.28
CA GLU A 97 2.24 -10.35 23.22
C GLU A 97 2.91 -10.24 21.85
N ALA A 98 2.74 -11.27 21.04
CA ALA A 98 3.31 -11.36 19.69
C ALA A 98 2.33 -10.81 18.64
N ARG A 99 2.89 -10.22 17.59
CA ARG A 99 2.14 -9.80 16.39
C ARG A 99 2.47 -10.73 15.24
N LEU A 100 1.47 -11.06 14.41
CA LEU A 100 1.69 -11.73 13.12
C LEU A 100 1.38 -10.73 12.01
N LEU A 101 2.39 -10.43 11.19
CA LEU A 101 2.23 -9.66 9.95
C LEU A 101 2.22 -10.66 8.78
N ILE A 102 1.14 -10.62 7.99
CA ILE A 102 0.97 -11.40 6.76
C ILE A 102 1.15 -10.46 5.57
N LEU A 103 1.96 -10.87 4.61
CA LEU A 103 2.45 -10.07 3.49
C LEU A 103 2.82 -10.94 2.29
N ASP A 104 3.02 -10.33 1.14
CA ASP A 104 3.51 -11.01 -0.06
C ASP A 104 5.04 -11.27 -0.01
N GLY A 105 5.58 -11.91 -1.05
CA GLY A 105 7.02 -12.20 -1.19
C GLY A 105 7.86 -11.09 -1.82
N HIS A 106 7.41 -9.83 -1.88
CA HIS A 106 8.13 -8.75 -2.53
C HIS A 106 9.46 -8.40 -1.83
N SER A 107 10.47 -7.99 -2.61
CA SER A 107 11.85 -7.90 -2.12
C SER A 107 12.05 -6.88 -1.00
N SER A 108 11.27 -5.79 -1.00
CA SER A 108 11.26 -4.77 0.07
C SER A 108 11.09 -5.36 1.47
N HIS A 109 10.31 -6.43 1.59
CA HIS A 109 9.96 -7.08 2.86
C HIS A 109 10.99 -8.12 3.31
N THR A 110 11.91 -8.49 2.42
CA THR A 110 13.00 -9.45 2.67
C THR A 110 14.31 -8.76 3.06
N THR A 111 14.28 -7.44 3.29
CA THR A 111 15.44 -6.64 3.67
C THR A 111 15.83 -6.84 5.14
N THR A 112 17.13 -6.81 5.42
CA THR A 112 17.68 -7.02 6.77
C THR A 112 17.06 -6.07 7.80
N ASP A 113 16.93 -4.79 7.45
CA ASP A 113 16.42 -3.76 8.37
C ASP A 113 14.94 -3.97 8.70
N PHE A 114 14.11 -4.32 7.71
CA PHE A 114 12.69 -4.62 7.90
C PHE A 114 12.48 -5.87 8.77
N MET A 115 13.23 -6.95 8.50
CA MET A 115 13.18 -8.18 9.30
C MET A 115 13.72 -7.97 10.72
N TRP A 116 14.77 -7.16 10.88
CA TRP A 116 15.35 -6.82 12.18
C TRP A 116 14.38 -5.98 13.02
N LEU A 117 13.77 -4.94 12.44
CA LEU A 117 12.74 -4.14 13.09
C LEU A 117 11.54 -4.98 13.51
N CYS A 118 11.11 -5.94 12.70
CA CYS A 118 10.07 -6.90 13.08
C CYS A 118 10.50 -7.75 14.28
N TYR A 119 11.70 -8.35 14.23
CA TYR A 119 12.25 -9.21 15.28
C TYR A 119 12.33 -8.50 16.64
N ILE A 120 12.92 -7.30 16.71
CA ILE A 120 13.07 -6.57 17.98
C ILE A 120 11.73 -6.05 18.54
N ASN A 121 10.67 -6.02 17.74
CA ASN A 121 9.32 -5.60 18.13
C ASN A 121 8.35 -6.77 18.40
N ASN A 122 8.85 -8.01 18.47
CA ASN A 122 8.03 -9.22 18.64
C ASN A 122 6.97 -9.39 17.52
N ILE A 123 7.33 -9.03 16.28
CA ILE A 123 6.53 -9.19 15.07
C ILE A 123 7.06 -10.38 14.28
N TYR A 124 6.24 -11.40 14.10
CA TYR A 124 6.48 -12.55 13.25
C TYR A 124 6.00 -12.25 11.82
N LEU A 125 6.81 -12.61 10.83
CA LEU A 125 6.51 -12.45 9.41
C LEU A 125 6.00 -13.77 8.83
N LEU A 126 4.89 -13.71 8.09
CA LEU A 126 4.37 -14.82 7.28
C LEU A 126 4.24 -14.34 5.82
N PHE A 127 5.11 -14.88 4.98
CA PHE A 127 5.13 -14.61 3.54
C PHE A 127 4.14 -15.54 2.82
N LEU A 128 3.26 -14.97 2.00
CA LEU A 128 2.35 -15.74 1.15
C LEU A 128 3.12 -16.45 0.01
N PRO A 129 2.73 -17.67 -0.40
CA PRO A 129 3.38 -18.37 -1.51
C PRO A 129 3.29 -17.58 -2.83
N PRO A 130 4.36 -17.57 -3.67
CA PRO A 130 4.36 -16.83 -4.93
C PRO A 130 3.15 -17.16 -5.83
N HIS A 131 2.58 -16.12 -6.44
CA HIS A 131 1.42 -16.19 -7.35
C HIS A 131 0.09 -16.67 -6.72
N THR A 132 -0.03 -16.73 -5.38
CA THR A 132 -1.27 -17.16 -4.69
C THR A 132 -2.17 -16.03 -4.17
N SER A 133 -1.83 -14.76 -4.44
CA SER A 133 -2.54 -13.57 -3.92
C SER A 133 -4.06 -13.64 -4.14
N HIS A 134 -4.49 -13.95 -5.36
CA HIS A 134 -5.88 -14.22 -5.78
C HIS A 134 -6.66 -15.32 -5.01
N VAL A 135 -6.04 -15.99 -4.04
CA VAL A 135 -6.65 -16.99 -3.13
C VAL A 135 -6.37 -16.66 -1.65
N LEU A 136 -5.22 -16.04 -1.35
CA LEU A 136 -4.68 -15.93 0.03
C LEU A 136 -4.41 -14.50 0.52
N GLN A 137 -4.43 -13.47 -0.33
CA GLN A 137 -4.29 -12.07 0.06
C GLN A 137 -5.70 -11.48 0.29
N PRO A 138 -6.12 -11.17 1.54
CA PRO A 138 -7.45 -10.62 1.82
C PRO A 138 -7.63 -9.13 1.45
N LEU A 139 -6.75 -8.58 0.62
CA LEU A 139 -6.72 -7.20 0.13
C LEU A 139 -6.75 -7.09 -1.41
N ASP A 140 -6.71 -8.22 -2.11
CA ASP A 140 -6.81 -8.38 -3.58
C ASP A 140 -8.29 -8.53 -4.04
#